data_AF-A0A3B9GEQ4-F1
#
_entry.id   AF-A0A3B9GEQ4-F1
#
_cell.length_a   1.000
_cell.length_b   1.000
_cell.length_c   1.000
_cell.angle_alpha   90.00
_cell.angle_beta   90.00
_cell.angle_gamma   90.00
#
_symmetry.space_group_name_H-M   'P 1'
#
loop_
_entity.id
_entity.type
_entity.pdbx_description
1 polymer ?
#
loop_
_entity_poly.entity_id
_entity_poly.type
_entity_poly.pdbx_seq_one_letter_code
_entity_poly.pdbx_strand_id
1 'polypeptide(L)'
;MSGGSSALNDSRQAAERKQFLNWFVSSQEGLRLAAHRADIEALAYASIAVGVPVDAYKLRIKEAAAKGVAPPVVLAALREDARLWDELGNALSDKGWPPAPKAADLYIAAATALRNGLALSVVLELFGWAAPARAQSERVGAVLKALTLIVAKLPMEERDAGRLALELAKARLAVGQFDELAALAGAAAGRSIAPGEFARVCVEVLRLSKPLEELARRLSL
;
A
#
# COMPACT_ATOMS: atom_id res chain seq x y z
N MET A 1 -33.88 -7.09 -7.39
CA MET A 1 -33.72 -5.65 -7.73
C MET A 1 -32.24 -5.28 -7.81
N SER A 2 -31.44 -5.97 -8.64
CA SER A 2 -29.96 -5.81 -8.67
C SER A 2 -29.43 -5.00 -9.86
N GLY A 3 -30.30 -4.50 -10.75
CA GLY A 3 -29.90 -3.80 -11.97
C GLY A 3 -29.37 -2.37 -11.78
N GLY A 4 -29.69 -1.72 -10.65
CA GLY A 4 -29.28 -0.32 -10.42
C GLY A 4 -27.80 -0.15 -10.04
N SER A 5 -27.19 -1.14 -9.38
CA SER A 5 -25.79 -1.05 -8.93
C SER A 5 -24.80 -1.27 -10.07
N SER A 6 -25.14 -2.09 -11.07
CA SER A 6 -24.27 -2.35 -12.22
C SER A 6 -24.14 -1.11 -13.11
N ALA A 7 -25.26 -0.49 -13.50
CA ALA A 7 -25.24 0.65 -14.41
C ALA A 7 -24.53 1.89 -13.83
N LEU A 8 -24.64 2.10 -12.51
CA LEU A 8 -23.91 3.17 -11.82
C LEU A 8 -22.41 2.90 -11.77
N ASN A 9 -22.02 1.63 -11.55
CA ASN A 9 -20.61 1.23 -11.57
C ASN A 9 -20.01 1.38 -12.98
N ASP A 10 -20.72 0.92 -14.01
CA ASP A 10 -20.30 1.04 -15.42
C ASP A 10 -20.12 2.50 -15.84
N SER A 11 -21.06 3.37 -15.44
CA SER A 11 -20.99 4.82 -15.72
C SER A 11 -19.80 5.48 -15.03
N ARG A 12 -19.53 5.10 -13.78
CA ARG A 12 -18.37 5.60 -13.03
C ARG A 12 -17.06 5.12 -13.67
N GLN A 13 -16.96 3.84 -14.01
CA GLN A 13 -15.77 3.29 -14.67
C GLN A 13 -15.52 3.96 -16.02
N ALA A 14 -16.55 4.20 -16.83
CA ALA A 14 -16.43 4.92 -18.09
C ALA A 14 -15.92 6.36 -17.88
N ALA A 15 -16.40 7.06 -16.84
CA ALA A 15 -15.93 8.39 -16.50
C ALA A 15 -14.45 8.39 -16.06
N GLU A 16 -14.03 7.44 -15.22
CA GLU A 16 -12.64 7.32 -14.77
C GLU A 16 -11.69 6.98 -15.94
N ARG A 17 -12.10 6.10 -16.86
CA ARG A 17 -11.34 5.79 -18.09
C ARG A 17 -11.17 7.02 -18.98
N LYS A 18 -12.25 7.77 -19.20
CA LYS A 18 -12.20 9.03 -19.98
C LYS A 18 -11.30 10.06 -19.31
N GLN A 19 -11.37 10.19 -17.98
CA GLN A 19 -10.52 11.07 -17.20
C GLN A 19 -9.05 10.68 -17.32
N PHE A 20 -8.73 9.39 -17.26
CA PHE A 20 -7.37 8.88 -17.47
C PHE A 20 -6.84 9.30 -18.83
N LEU A 21 -7.60 8.98 -19.87
CA LEU A 21 -7.22 9.20 -21.26
C LEU A 21 -6.94 10.67 -21.53
N ASN A 22 -7.88 11.54 -21.13
CA ASN A 22 -7.74 12.99 -21.31
C ASN A 22 -6.48 13.52 -20.62
N TRP A 23 -6.19 13.05 -19.41
CA TRP A 23 -4.98 13.43 -18.71
C TRP A 23 -3.72 12.89 -19.41
N PHE A 24 -3.72 11.63 -19.83
CA PHE A 24 -2.56 10.99 -20.45
C PHE A 24 -2.16 11.68 -21.76
N VAL A 25 -3.13 12.07 -22.59
CA VAL A 25 -2.84 12.72 -23.88
C VAL A 25 -2.49 14.21 -23.78
N SER A 26 -2.83 14.87 -22.67
CA SER A 26 -2.59 16.32 -22.48
C SER A 26 -1.44 16.64 -21.54
N SER A 27 -1.01 15.68 -20.71
CA SER A 27 0.09 15.87 -19.75
C SER A 27 1.46 15.65 -20.40
N GLN A 28 2.45 16.41 -19.96
CA GLN A 28 3.84 16.22 -20.41
C GLN A 28 4.36 14.82 -20.08
N GLU A 29 3.97 14.30 -18.91
CA GLU A 29 4.37 12.97 -18.44
C GLU A 29 3.76 11.85 -19.29
N GLY A 30 2.49 11.96 -19.68
CA GLY A 30 1.85 10.99 -20.57
C GLY A 30 2.39 11.06 -22.00
N LEU A 31 2.67 12.26 -22.52
CA LEU A 31 3.28 12.44 -23.84
C LEU A 31 4.65 11.78 -23.98
N ARG A 32 5.46 11.75 -22.91
CA ARG A 32 6.74 11.00 -22.87
C ARG A 32 6.56 9.49 -23.04
N LEU A 33 5.38 8.96 -22.77
CA LEU A 33 5.02 7.54 -22.88
C LEU A 33 4.13 7.26 -24.09
N ALA A 34 3.98 8.20 -25.04
CA ALA A 34 3.05 8.08 -26.16
C ALA A 34 3.24 6.81 -27.00
N ALA A 35 4.49 6.35 -27.18
CA ALA A 35 4.80 5.11 -27.90
C ALA A 35 4.25 3.83 -27.21
N HIS A 36 3.95 3.90 -25.92
CA HIS A 36 3.42 2.80 -25.10
C HIS A 36 1.95 3.03 -24.68
N ARG A 37 1.28 3.99 -25.29
CA ARG A 37 -0.08 4.42 -24.91
C ARG A 37 -1.07 3.27 -24.85
N ALA A 38 -1.14 2.45 -25.91
CA ALA A 38 -2.10 1.35 -25.99
C ALA A 38 -1.91 0.33 -24.85
N ASP A 39 -0.67 0.00 -24.52
CA ASP A 39 -0.35 -0.92 -23.42
C ASP A 39 -0.75 -0.33 -22.06
N ILE A 40 -0.45 0.96 -21.83
CA ILE A 40 -0.78 1.64 -20.57
C ILE A 40 -2.29 1.78 -20.40
N GLU A 41 -3.02 2.09 -21.47
CA GLU A 41 -4.49 2.13 -21.45
C GLU A 41 -5.09 0.76 -21.11
N ALA A 42 -4.58 -0.31 -21.72
CA ALA A 42 -5.04 -1.67 -21.44
C ALA A 42 -4.86 -2.05 -19.97
N LEU A 43 -3.69 -1.76 -19.38
CA LEU A 43 -3.42 -1.99 -17.96
C LEU A 43 -4.35 -1.17 -17.06
N ALA A 44 -4.42 0.14 -17.30
CA ALA A 44 -5.26 1.03 -16.50
C ALA A 44 -6.74 0.64 -16.54
N TYR A 45 -7.27 0.30 -17.71
CA TYR A 45 -8.68 -0.04 -17.87
C TYR A 45 -9.05 -1.37 -17.22
N ALA A 46 -8.13 -2.35 -17.22
CA ALA A 46 -8.29 -3.60 -16.49
C ALA A 46 -8.36 -3.34 -14.97
N SER A 47 -7.41 -2.57 -14.43
CA SER A 47 -7.39 -2.24 -13.00
C SER A 47 -8.58 -1.38 -12.55
N ILE A 48 -9.01 -0.41 -13.37
CA ILE A 48 -10.22 0.39 -13.09
C ILE A 48 -11.46 -0.50 -13.00
N ALA A 49 -11.53 -1.58 -13.79
CA ALA A 49 -12.68 -2.50 -13.76
C ALA A 49 -12.85 -3.20 -12.40
N VAL A 50 -11.75 -3.40 -11.67
CA VAL A 50 -11.73 -3.99 -10.31
C VAL A 50 -11.61 -2.93 -9.21
N GLY A 51 -11.85 -1.65 -9.53
CA GLY A 51 -11.98 -0.58 -8.54
C GLY A 51 -10.66 0.12 -8.15
N VAL A 52 -9.58 -0.11 -8.90
CA VAL A 52 -8.31 0.62 -8.69
C VAL A 52 -8.48 2.07 -9.16
N PRO A 53 -8.18 3.08 -8.33
CA PRO A 53 -8.33 4.47 -8.71
C PRO A 53 -7.35 4.85 -9.82
N VAL A 54 -7.85 5.53 -10.85
CA VAL A 54 -7.03 6.06 -11.95
C VAL A 54 -5.86 6.92 -11.46
N ASP A 55 -6.03 7.64 -10.35
CA ASP A 55 -4.99 8.52 -9.81
C ASP A 55 -3.75 7.75 -9.34
N ALA A 56 -3.84 6.45 -9.04
CA ALA A 56 -2.66 5.63 -8.74
C ALA A 56 -1.71 5.53 -9.96
N TYR A 57 -2.28 5.32 -11.16
CA TYR A 57 -1.53 5.35 -12.42
C TYR A 57 -0.93 6.72 -12.69
N LYS A 58 -1.71 7.79 -12.52
CA LYS A 58 -1.22 9.17 -12.75
C LYS A 58 -0.05 9.50 -11.83
N LEU A 59 -0.16 9.16 -10.54
CA LEU A 59 0.90 9.39 -9.56
C LEU A 59 2.16 8.60 -9.90
N ARG A 60 2.05 7.31 -10.26
CA ARG A 60 3.21 6.49 -10.64
C ARG A 60 3.91 7.02 -11.89
N ILE A 61 3.15 7.42 -12.91
CA ILE A 61 3.71 8.02 -14.14
C ILE A 61 4.42 9.34 -13.82
N LYS A 62 3.81 10.21 -13.00
CA LYS A 62 4.43 11.47 -12.55
C LYS A 62 5.71 11.24 -11.77
N GLU A 63 5.70 10.30 -10.82
CA GLU A 63 6.88 9.91 -10.04
C GLU A 63 8.02 9.44 -10.94
N ALA A 64 7.72 8.56 -11.90
CA ALA A 64 8.70 8.04 -12.85
C ALA A 64 9.25 9.14 -13.77
N ALA A 65 8.40 10.04 -14.24
CA ALA A 65 8.80 11.18 -15.08
C ALA A 65 9.72 12.15 -14.32
N ALA A 66 9.41 12.45 -13.05
CA ALA A 66 10.22 13.29 -12.16
C ALA A 66 11.60 12.66 -11.88
N LYS A 67 11.67 11.33 -11.79
CA LYS A 67 12.91 10.56 -11.64
C LYS A 67 13.67 10.34 -12.95
N GLY A 68 13.14 10.83 -14.09
CA GLY A 68 13.77 10.65 -15.39
C GLY A 68 13.83 9.20 -15.87
N VAL A 69 12.95 8.34 -15.38
CA VAL A 69 12.94 6.90 -15.72
C VAL A 69 12.61 6.70 -17.19
N ALA A 70 13.34 5.80 -17.86
CA ALA A 70 13.14 5.50 -19.27
C ALA A 70 11.76 4.87 -19.54
N PRO A 71 11.06 5.22 -20.64
CA PRO A 71 9.70 4.74 -20.93
C PRO A 71 9.50 3.22 -20.84
N PRO A 72 10.38 2.36 -21.36
CA PRO A 72 10.21 0.91 -21.25
C PRO A 72 10.26 0.41 -19.79
N VAL A 73 11.06 1.06 -18.94
CA VAL A 73 11.17 0.73 -17.50
C VAL A 73 9.90 1.15 -16.77
N VAL A 74 9.33 2.31 -17.13
CA VAL A 74 8.03 2.76 -16.58
C VAL A 74 6.93 1.77 -16.93
N LEU A 75 6.86 1.32 -18.19
CA LEU A 75 5.87 0.34 -18.62
C LEU A 75 6.02 -0.99 -17.88
N ALA A 76 7.24 -1.50 -17.72
CA ALA A 76 7.49 -2.73 -16.96
C ALA A 76 7.06 -2.60 -15.50
N ALA A 77 7.36 -1.47 -14.86
CA ALA A 77 6.90 -1.18 -13.49
C ALA A 77 5.36 -1.07 -13.43
N LEU A 78 4.72 -0.43 -14.39
CA LEU A 78 3.25 -0.34 -14.42
C LEU A 78 2.58 -1.70 -14.60
N ARG A 79 3.16 -2.63 -15.37
CA ARG A 79 2.65 -4.00 -15.48
C ARG A 79 2.66 -4.73 -14.13
N GLU A 80 3.75 -4.60 -13.39
CA GLU A 80 3.85 -5.22 -12.07
C GLU A 80 2.92 -4.54 -11.05
N ASP A 81 2.84 -3.20 -11.05
CA ASP A 81 1.88 -2.48 -10.20
C ASP A 81 0.44 -2.90 -10.53
N ALA A 82 0.08 -3.00 -11.82
CA ALA A 82 -1.26 -3.40 -12.26
C ALA A 82 -1.65 -4.77 -11.72
N ARG A 83 -0.77 -5.79 -11.85
CA ARG A 83 -1.02 -7.13 -11.32
C ARG A 83 -1.30 -7.10 -9.82
N LEU A 84 -0.49 -6.37 -9.05
CA LEU A 84 -0.66 -6.25 -7.61
C LEU A 84 -1.93 -5.47 -7.25
N TRP A 85 -2.20 -4.38 -7.96
CA TRP A 85 -3.40 -3.57 -7.74
C TRP A 85 -4.67 -4.32 -8.09
N ASP A 86 -4.67 -5.20 -9.08
CA ASP A 86 -5.82 -6.04 -9.43
C ASP A 86 -6.16 -7.00 -8.29
N GLU A 87 -5.15 -7.64 -7.68
CA GLU A 87 -5.33 -8.51 -6.50
C GLU A 87 -5.90 -7.72 -5.31
N LEU A 88 -5.38 -6.53 -5.06
CA LEU A 88 -5.87 -5.64 -3.99
C LEU A 88 -7.29 -5.12 -4.27
N GLY A 89 -7.58 -4.73 -5.52
CA GLY A 89 -8.87 -4.22 -5.96
C GLY A 89 -9.97 -5.26 -5.80
N ASN A 90 -9.72 -6.48 -6.25
CA ASN A 90 -10.64 -7.60 -6.03
C ASN A 90 -10.91 -7.86 -4.54
N ALA A 91 -9.88 -7.78 -3.70
CA ALA A 91 -10.03 -7.97 -2.26
C ALA A 91 -10.79 -6.82 -1.57
N LEU A 92 -10.87 -5.64 -2.19
CA LEU A 92 -11.55 -4.46 -1.67
C LEU A 92 -12.90 -4.18 -2.35
N SER A 93 -13.24 -4.95 -3.38
CA SER A 93 -14.51 -4.83 -4.10
C SER A 93 -15.69 -4.80 -3.14
N ASP A 94 -16.61 -3.87 -3.36
CA ASP A 94 -17.86 -3.69 -2.61
C ASP A 94 -17.71 -3.31 -1.12
N LYS A 95 -16.48 -3.09 -0.62
CA LYS A 95 -16.27 -2.69 0.78
C LYS A 95 -16.48 -1.19 1.02
N GLY A 96 -16.58 -0.39 -0.06
CA GLY A 96 -16.68 1.07 0.02
C GLY A 96 -15.50 1.71 0.76
N TRP A 97 -14.35 1.04 0.75
CA TRP A 97 -13.09 1.45 1.37
C TRP A 97 -11.93 0.98 0.47
N PRO A 98 -10.87 1.78 0.30
CA PRO A 98 -10.61 3.11 0.87
C PRO A 98 -11.54 4.20 0.30
N PRO A 99 -11.73 5.34 1.00
CA PRO A 99 -12.46 6.48 0.45
C PRO A 99 -11.72 7.04 -0.78
N ALA A 100 -12.47 7.38 -1.82
CA ALA A 100 -11.93 7.69 -3.15
C ALA A 100 -10.77 8.71 -3.17
N PRO A 101 -10.81 9.84 -2.43
CA PRO A 101 -9.72 10.82 -2.47
C PRO A 101 -8.37 10.31 -1.96
N LYS A 102 -8.37 9.23 -1.17
CA LYS A 102 -7.19 8.67 -0.51
C LYS A 102 -6.84 7.28 -1.00
N ALA A 103 -7.64 6.75 -1.93
CA ALA A 103 -7.45 5.42 -2.46
C ALA A 103 -6.09 5.29 -3.15
N ALA A 104 -5.72 6.25 -4.01
CA ALA A 104 -4.52 6.15 -4.82
C ALA A 104 -3.24 5.99 -3.99
N ASP A 105 -3.06 6.79 -2.94
CA ASP A 105 -1.89 6.72 -2.06
C ASP A 105 -1.78 5.36 -1.35
N LEU A 106 -2.93 4.78 -0.94
CA LEU A 106 -2.95 3.47 -0.31
C LEU A 106 -2.51 2.36 -1.27
N TYR A 107 -3.01 2.35 -2.52
CA TYR A 107 -2.61 1.38 -3.54
C TYR A 107 -1.11 1.50 -3.86
N ILE A 108 -0.57 2.71 -3.92
CA ILE A 108 0.87 2.93 -4.13
C ILE A 108 1.68 2.44 -2.93
N ALA A 109 1.24 2.72 -1.70
CA ALA A 109 1.91 2.25 -0.49
C ALA A 109 1.92 0.71 -0.42
N ALA A 110 0.80 0.07 -0.74
CA ALA A 110 0.67 -1.38 -0.77
C ALA A 110 1.57 -2.03 -1.84
N ALA A 111 1.51 -1.56 -3.10
CA ALA A 111 2.39 -2.10 -4.14
C ALA A 111 3.87 -1.87 -3.82
N THR A 112 4.21 -0.74 -3.19
CA THR A 112 5.57 -0.48 -2.71
C THR A 112 5.96 -1.46 -1.60
N ALA A 113 5.10 -1.75 -0.63
CA ALA A 113 5.38 -2.73 0.42
C ALA A 113 5.60 -4.14 -0.16
N LEU A 114 4.74 -4.56 -1.10
CA LEU A 114 4.83 -5.87 -1.77
C LEU A 114 6.16 -6.01 -2.54
N ARG A 115 6.56 -4.97 -3.27
CA ARG A 115 7.87 -4.94 -3.97
C ARG A 115 9.07 -5.01 -3.05
N ASN A 116 8.92 -4.52 -1.83
CA ASN A 116 9.97 -4.53 -0.81
C ASN A 116 9.90 -5.76 0.09
N GLY A 117 9.22 -6.83 -0.35
CA GLY A 117 9.27 -8.14 0.28
C GLY A 117 8.19 -8.40 1.33
N LEU A 118 7.21 -7.50 1.50
CA LEU A 118 6.05 -7.81 2.33
C LEU A 118 5.15 -8.82 1.61
N ALA A 119 4.68 -9.84 2.32
CA ALA A 119 3.79 -10.84 1.74
C ALA A 119 2.39 -10.26 1.41
N LEU A 120 1.79 -10.73 0.31
CA LEU A 120 0.45 -10.31 -0.11
C LEU A 120 -0.61 -10.58 0.96
N SER A 121 -0.58 -11.76 1.56
CA SER A 121 -1.47 -12.17 2.64
C SER A 121 -1.45 -11.20 3.83
N VAL A 122 -0.28 -10.67 4.20
CA VAL A 122 -0.15 -9.66 5.27
C VAL A 122 -0.85 -8.36 4.89
N VAL A 123 -0.69 -7.90 3.65
CA VAL A 123 -1.38 -6.70 3.15
C VAL A 123 -2.90 -6.93 3.12
N LEU A 124 -3.34 -8.08 2.63
CA LEU A 124 -4.75 -8.45 2.55
C LEU A 124 -5.39 -8.63 3.93
N GLU A 125 -4.68 -9.17 4.91
CA GLU A 125 -5.14 -9.28 6.30
C GLU A 125 -5.34 -7.89 6.90
N LEU A 126 -4.38 -6.98 6.71
CA LEU A 126 -4.48 -5.60 7.16
C LEU A 126 -5.66 -4.87 6.50
N PHE A 127 -5.88 -5.05 5.20
CA PHE A 127 -7.02 -4.49 4.47
C PHE A 127 -8.34 -5.10 4.92
N GLY A 128 -8.35 -6.41 5.19
CA GLY A 128 -9.49 -7.17 5.72
C GLY A 128 -9.97 -6.64 7.07
N TRP A 129 -9.05 -6.18 7.91
CA TRP A 129 -9.38 -5.44 9.14
C TRP A 129 -9.77 -3.97 8.87
N ALA A 130 -9.00 -3.27 8.04
CA ALA A 130 -9.15 -1.82 7.85
C ALA A 130 -10.50 -1.42 7.24
N ALA A 131 -10.98 -2.20 6.26
CA ALA A 131 -12.23 -1.91 5.57
C ALA A 131 -13.47 -1.92 6.50
N PRO A 132 -13.78 -3.00 7.25
CA PRO A 132 -14.90 -2.99 8.20
C PRO A 132 -14.68 -2.03 9.37
N ALA A 133 -13.43 -1.83 9.81
CA ALA A 133 -13.11 -0.86 10.86
C ALA A 133 -13.18 0.60 10.40
N ARG A 134 -13.37 0.86 9.09
CA ARG A 134 -13.29 2.20 8.48
C ARG A 134 -12.01 2.94 8.88
N ALA A 135 -10.90 2.22 8.95
CA ALA A 135 -9.62 2.78 9.34
C ALA A 135 -9.17 3.86 8.34
N GLN A 136 -8.43 4.86 8.82
CA GLN A 136 -7.86 5.88 7.96
C GLN A 136 -6.83 5.26 7.00
N SER A 137 -7.02 5.47 5.70
CA SER A 137 -6.14 4.96 4.63
C SER A 137 -4.68 5.38 4.83
N GLU A 138 -4.45 6.61 5.27
CA GLU A 138 -3.13 7.17 5.53
C GLU A 138 -2.41 6.42 6.65
N ARG A 139 -3.15 6.04 7.69
CA ARG A 139 -2.63 5.23 8.78
C ARG A 139 -2.25 3.84 8.29
N VAL A 140 -3.08 3.21 7.48
CA VAL A 140 -2.78 1.89 6.88
C VAL A 140 -1.55 1.97 5.99
N GLY A 141 -1.44 2.98 5.13
CA GLY A 141 -0.27 3.22 4.30
C GLY A 141 1.01 3.43 5.12
N ALA A 142 0.91 4.18 6.23
CA ALA A 142 2.05 4.39 7.13
C ALA A 142 2.47 3.09 7.87
N VAL A 143 1.51 2.25 8.27
CA VAL A 143 1.80 0.92 8.82
C VAL A 143 2.52 0.05 7.80
N LEU A 144 2.07 0.02 6.54
CA LEU A 144 2.71 -0.73 5.47
C LEU A 144 4.17 -0.27 5.25
N LYS A 145 4.40 1.05 5.21
CA LYS A 145 5.75 1.62 5.12
C LYS A 145 6.62 1.17 6.29
N ALA A 146 6.13 1.32 7.52
CA ALA A 146 6.88 0.98 8.72
C ALA A 146 7.21 -0.51 8.80
N LEU A 147 6.21 -1.36 8.53
CA LEU A 147 6.38 -2.81 8.53
C LEU A 147 7.37 -3.26 7.46
N THR A 148 7.35 -2.65 6.28
CA THR A 148 8.34 -2.90 5.23
C THR A 148 9.76 -2.61 5.74
N LEU A 149 9.96 -1.46 6.42
CA LEU A 149 11.26 -1.11 6.98
C LEU A 149 11.69 -2.07 8.10
N ILE A 150 10.76 -2.48 8.95
CA ILE A 150 11.00 -3.44 10.04
C ILE A 150 11.42 -4.79 9.46
N VAL A 151 10.65 -5.35 8.52
CA VAL A 151 10.92 -6.66 7.90
C VAL A 151 12.23 -6.65 7.12
N ALA A 152 12.60 -5.52 6.51
CA ALA A 152 13.90 -5.37 5.84
C ALA A 152 15.10 -5.42 6.81
N LYS A 153 14.91 -5.11 8.10
CA LYS A 153 15.95 -5.18 9.14
C LYS A 153 15.90 -6.49 9.94
N LEU A 154 14.70 -6.99 10.18
CA LEU A 154 14.41 -8.20 10.93
C LEU A 154 13.48 -9.06 10.06
N PRO A 155 14.01 -9.96 9.21
CA PRO A 155 13.18 -10.84 8.40
C PRO A 155 12.29 -11.70 9.28
N MET A 156 10.98 -11.41 9.28
CA MET A 156 9.99 -12.09 10.11
C MET A 156 9.27 -13.15 9.29
N GLU A 157 8.76 -14.18 9.98
CA GLU A 157 7.75 -15.05 9.39
C GLU A 157 6.48 -14.24 9.06
N GLU A 158 5.79 -14.66 8.01
CA GLU A 158 4.57 -14.01 7.52
C GLU A 158 3.53 -13.81 8.62
N ARG A 159 3.35 -14.81 9.48
CA ARG A 159 2.43 -14.78 10.63
C ARG A 159 2.76 -13.67 11.62
N ASP A 160 4.05 -13.49 11.93
CA ASP A 160 4.50 -12.47 12.88
C ASP A 160 4.39 -11.07 12.27
N ALA A 161 4.72 -10.93 10.98
CA ALA A 161 4.52 -9.69 10.23
C ALA A 161 3.05 -9.28 10.17
N GLY A 162 2.13 -10.21 9.87
CA GLY A 162 0.68 -9.98 9.86
C GLY A 162 0.14 -9.53 11.22
N ARG A 163 0.53 -10.25 12.28
CA ARG A 163 0.16 -9.87 13.65
C ARG A 163 0.68 -8.49 14.03
N LEU A 164 1.95 -8.19 13.72
CA LEU A 164 2.55 -6.88 14.00
C LEU A 164 1.84 -5.77 13.20
N ALA A 165 1.52 -6.00 11.93
CA ALA A 165 0.78 -5.06 11.07
C ALA A 165 -0.54 -4.64 11.73
N LEU A 166 -1.33 -5.61 12.17
CA LEU A 166 -2.63 -5.36 12.81
C LEU A 166 -2.49 -4.59 14.13
N GLU A 167 -1.51 -4.95 14.95
CA GLU A 167 -1.30 -4.27 16.24
C GLU A 167 -0.79 -2.84 16.04
N LEU A 168 0.07 -2.59 15.03
CA LEU A 168 0.46 -1.24 14.65
C LEU A 168 -0.72 -0.40 14.18
N ALA A 169 -1.58 -0.99 13.36
CA ALA A 169 -2.76 -0.31 12.86
C ALA A 169 -3.73 0.07 13.99
N LYS A 170 -3.81 -0.72 15.06
CA LYS A 170 -4.66 -0.48 16.24
C LYS A 170 -4.00 0.38 17.33
N ALA A 171 -2.67 0.44 17.38
CA ALA A 171 -1.94 1.13 18.43
C ALA A 171 -2.27 2.63 18.50
N ARG A 172 -2.10 3.27 19.66
CA ARG A 172 -2.28 4.72 19.80
C ARG A 172 -1.06 5.55 19.38
N LEU A 173 -0.19 4.96 18.56
CA LEU A 173 0.98 5.66 18.02
C LEU A 173 0.55 6.70 16.98
N ALA A 174 1.17 7.88 17.06
CA ALA A 174 1.13 8.87 15.98
C ALA A 174 1.91 8.34 14.77
N VAL A 175 1.54 8.80 13.56
CA VAL A 175 2.17 8.36 12.31
C VAL A 175 3.69 8.58 12.31
N GLY A 176 4.19 9.66 12.92
CA GLY A 176 5.63 9.93 13.05
C GLY A 176 6.39 8.92 13.92
N GLN A 177 5.71 8.28 14.88
CA GLN A 177 6.33 7.29 15.78
C GLN A 177 6.53 5.93 15.10
N PHE A 178 5.99 5.71 13.90
CA PHE A 178 6.24 4.49 13.15
C PHE A 178 7.67 4.43 12.59
N ASP A 179 8.25 5.57 12.21
CA ASP A 179 9.65 5.63 11.79
C ASP A 179 10.60 5.37 13.00
N GLU A 180 10.23 5.83 14.20
CA GLU A 180 10.94 5.52 15.45
C GLU A 180 10.92 4.01 15.76
N LEU A 181 9.76 3.35 15.58
CA LEU A 181 9.68 1.90 15.76
C LEU A 181 10.55 1.14 14.75
N ALA A 182 10.58 1.59 13.48
CA ALA A 182 11.47 1.00 12.49
C ALA A 182 12.95 1.19 12.86
N ALA A 183 13.32 2.31 13.49
CA ALA A 183 14.66 2.51 14.03
C ALA A 183 14.98 1.55 15.18
N LEU A 184 14.02 1.28 16.08
CA LEU A 184 14.18 0.27 17.14
C LEU A 184 14.38 -1.14 16.58
N ALA A 185 13.71 -1.50 15.46
CA ALA A 185 13.98 -2.75 14.77
C ALA A 185 15.43 -2.83 14.24
N GLY A 186 15.96 -1.72 13.72
CA GLY A 186 17.37 -1.61 13.32
C GLY A 186 18.34 -1.79 14.50
N ALA A 187 18.06 -1.15 15.64
CA ALA A 187 18.85 -1.32 16.86
C ALA A 187 18.81 -2.75 17.39
N ALA A 188 17.63 -3.38 17.39
CA ALA A 188 17.43 -4.78 17.77
C ALA A 188 18.21 -5.74 16.87
N ALA A 189 18.20 -5.52 15.55
CA ALA A 189 19.02 -6.26 14.61
C ALA A 189 20.52 -6.11 14.92
N GLY A 190 20.98 -4.89 15.24
CA GLY A 190 22.37 -4.63 15.66
C GLY A 190 22.79 -5.33 16.95
N ARG A 191 21.83 -5.69 17.82
CA ARG A 191 22.03 -6.50 19.02
C ARG A 191 21.72 -7.99 18.83
N SER A 192 21.52 -8.43 17.59
CA SER A 192 21.20 -9.84 17.24
C SER A 192 19.93 -10.37 17.93
N ILE A 193 18.96 -9.50 18.21
CA ILE A 193 17.66 -9.92 18.73
C ILE A 193 16.92 -10.69 17.65
N ALA A 194 16.36 -11.85 18.00
CA ALA A 194 15.64 -12.69 17.05
C ALA A 194 14.38 -11.97 16.53
N PRO A 195 14.05 -12.05 15.22
CA PRO A 195 12.88 -11.39 14.65
C PRO A 195 11.56 -11.73 15.37
N GLY A 196 11.34 -13.01 15.70
CA GLY A 196 10.15 -13.45 16.44
C GLY A 196 10.10 -12.91 17.88
N GLU A 197 11.25 -12.73 18.53
CA GLU A 197 11.32 -12.11 19.86
C GLU A 197 10.93 -10.62 19.78
N PHE A 198 11.52 -9.89 18.82
CA PHE A 198 11.16 -8.49 18.57
C PHE A 198 9.67 -8.33 18.30
N ALA A 199 9.11 -9.12 17.38
CA ALA A 199 7.70 -9.07 17.01
C ALA A 199 6.80 -9.34 18.23
N ARG A 200 7.12 -10.36 19.03
CA ARG A 200 6.37 -10.71 20.24
C ARG A 200 6.38 -9.56 21.26
N VAL A 201 7.55 -9.04 21.62
CA VAL A 201 7.68 -7.97 22.63
C VAL A 201 7.02 -6.68 22.13
N CYS A 202 7.20 -6.34 20.85
CA CYS A 202 6.56 -5.19 20.23
C CYS A 202 5.03 -5.30 20.31
N VAL A 203 4.45 -6.44 19.92
CA VAL A 203 3.00 -6.67 20.03
C VAL A 203 2.50 -6.51 21.46
N GLU A 204 3.23 -7.05 22.45
CA GLU A 204 2.87 -6.89 23.87
C GLU A 204 2.85 -5.43 24.30
N VAL A 205 3.89 -4.66 23.95
CA VAL A 205 4.00 -3.22 24.27
C VAL A 205 2.86 -2.42 23.63
N LEU A 206 2.58 -2.65 22.33
CA LEU A 206 1.53 -1.96 21.60
C LEU A 206 0.13 -2.26 22.16
N ARG A 207 -0.16 -3.53 22.49
CA ARG A 207 -1.44 -3.94 23.10
C ARG A 207 -1.68 -3.29 24.45
N LEU A 208 -0.63 -3.15 25.25
CA LEU A 208 -0.69 -2.49 26.55
C LEU A 208 -0.67 -0.96 26.43
N SER A 209 -0.64 -0.41 25.21
CA SER A 209 -0.52 1.03 24.93
C SER A 209 0.64 1.68 25.68
N LYS A 210 1.75 0.94 25.83
CA LYS A 210 2.97 1.43 26.45
C LYS A 210 3.78 2.25 25.44
N PRO A 211 4.56 3.23 25.91
CA PRO A 211 5.35 4.07 25.02
C PRO A 211 6.55 3.29 24.45
N LEU A 212 7.15 3.76 23.35
CA LEU A 212 8.19 3.00 22.62
C LEU A 212 9.48 2.80 23.44
N GLU A 213 9.72 3.64 24.44
CA GLU A 213 10.81 3.50 25.40
C GLU A 213 10.66 2.21 26.23
N GLU A 214 9.44 1.74 26.46
CA GLU A 214 9.20 0.45 27.13
C GLU A 214 9.63 -0.72 26.23
N LEU A 215 9.46 -0.60 24.91
CA LEU A 215 9.97 -1.59 23.95
C LEU A 215 11.50 -1.63 23.98
N ALA A 216 12.14 -0.47 23.90
CA ALA A 216 13.59 -0.35 24.01
C ALA A 216 14.11 -0.96 25.32
N ARG A 217 13.48 -0.63 26.45
CA ARG A 217 13.83 -1.18 27.76
C ARG A 217 13.72 -2.70 27.83
N ARG A 218 12.63 -3.28 27.32
CA ARG A 218 12.40 -4.73 27.33
C ARG A 218 13.35 -5.50 26.44
N LEU A 219 13.76 -4.90 25.34
CA LEU A 219 14.73 -5.45 24.40
C LEU A 219 16.18 -5.09 24.75
N SER A 220 16.39 -4.37 25.85
CA SER A 220 17.69 -3.84 26.26
C SER A 220 18.38 -3.09 25.10
N LEU A 221 17.71 -2.11 24.47
CA LEU A 221 18.24 -1.29 23.37
C LEU A 221 18.83 0.03 23.83
#